data_AF-A0A3A4ZVF6-F1
#
_entry.id   AF-A0A3A4ZVF6-F1
#
_cell.length_a   1.000
_cell.length_b   1.000
_cell.length_c   1.000
_cell.angle_alpha   90.00
_cell.angle_beta   90.00
_cell.angle_gamma   90.00
#
_symmetry.space_group_name_H-M   'P 1'
#
loop_
_entity.id
_entity.type
_entity.pdbx_description
1 polymer ?
#
loop_
_entity_poly.entity_id
_entity_poly.type
_entity_poly.pdbx_seq_one_letter_code
_entity_poly.pdbx_strand_id
1 'polypeptide(L)' 'MRVYVNNEPLELLPGMTVKHALIKAGLLKQLETGRKVYDEWGNELGLAGALSEGTKIWVR' A
#
# COMPACT_ATOMS: atom_id res chain seq x y z
N MET A 1 8.28 8.86 5.86
CA MET A 1 6.99 8.53 6.47
C MET A 1 6.88 7.02 6.60
N ARG A 2 6.40 6.54 7.75
CA ARG A 2 6.18 5.12 7.98
C ARG A 2 4.76 4.75 7.61
N VAL A 3 4.58 3.77 6.72
CA VAL A 3 3.28 3.19 6.37
C VAL A 3 3.28 1.72 6.76
N TYR A 4 2.12 1.07 6.73
CA TYR A 4 2.00 -0.36 7.03
C TYR A 4 1.34 -1.08 5.86
N VAL A 5 1.97 -2.12 5.34
CA VAL A 5 1.43 -2.96 4.27
C VAL A 5 1.29 -4.37 4.83
N ASN A 6 0.06 -4.91 4.90
CA ASN A 6 -0.20 -6.21 5.53
C ASN A 6 0.36 -6.33 6.96
N ASN A 7 0.26 -5.25 7.75
CA ASN A 7 0.87 -5.09 9.10
C ASN A 7 2.40 -5.00 9.14
N GLU A 8 3.08 -5.08 8.00
CA GLU A 8 4.52 -4.88 7.94
C GLU A 8 4.86 -3.38 7.78
N PRO A 9 5.71 -2.81 8.64
CA PRO A 9 6.10 -1.42 8.53
C PRO A 9 7.02 -1.18 7.33
N LEU A 10 6.71 -0.18 6.52
CA LEU A 10 7.51 0.28 5.40
C LEU A 10 7.86 1.76 5.55
N GLU A 11 9.12 2.10 5.37
CA GLU A 11 9.53 3.49 5.24
C GLU A 11 9.41 3.96 3.80
N LEU A 12 8.67 5.04 3.57
CA LEU A 12 8.52 5.68 2.26
C LEU A 12 8.89 7.16 2.33
N LEU A 13 9.22 7.73 1.17
CA LEU A 13 9.42 9.17 1.06
C LEU A 13 8.05 9.88 1.01
N PRO A 14 7.92 11.09 1.57
CA PRO A 14 6.72 11.90 1.42
C PRO A 14 6.34 12.08 -0.06
N GLY A 15 5.04 12.07 -0.37
CA GLY A 15 4.53 12.18 -1.74
C GLY A 15 4.53 10.86 -2.53
N MET A 16 4.97 9.75 -1.93
CA MET A 16 4.82 8.43 -2.53
C MET A 16 3.38 7.91 -2.46
N THR A 17 3.05 7.03 -3.40
CA THR A 17 1.72 6.44 -3.57
C THR A 17 1.70 4.95 -3.19
N VAL A 18 0.50 4.37 -3.16
CA VAL A 18 0.25 2.94 -2.97
C VAL A 18 1.12 2.06 -3.87
N LYS A 19 1.29 2.42 -5.15
CA LYS A 19 2.16 1.69 -6.08
C LYS A 19 3.60 1.55 -5.56
N HIS A 20 4.16 2.63 -5.04
CA HIS A 20 5.53 2.66 -4.52
C HIS A 20 5.67 1.80 -3.27
N ALA A 21 4.65 1.81 -2.39
CA ALA A 21 4.61 0.93 -1.23
C ALA A 21 4.63 -0.56 -1.63
N LEU A 22 3.83 -0.93 -2.64
CA LEU A 22 3.72 -2.32 -3.08
C LEU A 22 4.95 -2.81 -3.84
N ILE A 23 5.61 -1.93 -4.60
CA ILE A 23 6.91 -2.23 -5.21
C ILE A 23 7.93 -2.52 -4.10
N LYS A 24 8.02 -1.65 -3.10
CA LYS A 24 8.98 -1.81 -2.00
C LYS A 24 8.67 -3.03 -1.12
N ALA A 25 7.40 -3.39 -0.96
CA ALA A 25 6.97 -4.60 -0.24
C ALA A 25 7.07 -5.89 -1.09
N GLY A 26 7.44 -5.81 -2.38
CA GLY A 26 7.48 -6.97 -3.27
C GLY A 26 6.11 -7.58 -3.60
N LEU A 27 5.02 -6.86 -3.31
CA LEU A 27 3.64 -7.32 -3.47
C LEU A 27 3.03 -6.94 -4.82
N LEU A 28 3.77 -6.23 -5.67
CA LEU A 28 3.26 -5.81 -6.99
C LEU A 28 2.77 -6.99 -7.84
N LYS A 29 3.47 -8.13 -7.79
CA LYS A 29 3.07 -9.36 -8.52
C LYS A 29 1.73 -9.93 -8.05
N GLN A 30 1.33 -9.67 -6.80
CA GLN A 30 0.04 -10.16 -6.30
C GLN A 30 -1.13 -9.40 -6.91
N LEU A 31 -0.94 -8.13 -7.28
CA LEU A 31 -1.95 -7.37 -8.02
C LEU A 31 -2.20 -7.94 -9.42
N GLU A 32 -1.16 -8.49 -10.06
CA GLU A 32 -1.30 -9.15 -11.37
C GLU A 32 -2.16 -10.43 -11.27
N THR A 33 -2.22 -11.05 -10.08
CA THR A 33 -3.10 -12.20 -9.81
C THR A 33 -4.53 -11.81 -9.43
N GLY A 34 -4.88 -10.53 -9.51
CA GLY A 34 -6.23 -10.02 -9.23
C GLY A 34 -6.48 -9.61 -7.78
N ARG A 35 -5.46 -9.63 -6.91
CA ARG A 35 -5.57 -9.05 -5.56
C ARG A 35 -5.76 -7.55 -5.65
N LYS A 36 -6.42 -6.99 -4.65
CA LYS A 36 -6.67 -5.56 -4.54
C LYS A 36 -6.14 -5.00 -3.24
N VAL A 37 -5.95 -3.69 -3.23
CA VAL A 37 -5.45 -2.97 -2.06
C VAL A 37 -6.64 -2.36 -1.34
N TYR A 38 -6.67 -2.51 -0.02
CA TYR A 38 -7.69 -1.97 0.84
C TYR A 38 -7.06 -1.12 1.95
N ASP A 39 -7.74 -0.06 2.37
CA ASP A 39 -7.38 0.70 3.56
C ASP A 39 -7.94 0.07 4.85
N GLU A 40 -7.78 0.78 5.98
CA GLU A 40 -8.26 0.32 7.29
C GLU A 40 -9.78 0.36 7.45
N TRP A 41 -10.46 1.12 6.60
CA TRP A 41 -11.91 1.23 6.54
C TRP A 41 -12.54 0.26 5.54
N GLY A 42 -11.73 -0.53 4.84
CA GLY A 42 -12.18 -1.49 3.83
C GLY A 42 -12.44 -0.87 2.45
N ASN A 43 -12.03 0.37 2.21
CA ASN A 43 -12.13 0.99 0.90
C ASN A 43 -11.03 0.49 -0.02
N GLU A 44 -11.39 0.23 -1.28
CA GLU A 44 -10.42 -0.11 -2.31
C GLU A 44 -9.55 1.10 -2.64
N LEU A 45 -8.24 0.95 -2.50
CA LEU A 45 -7.26 1.96 -2.86
C LEU A 45 -6.67 1.69 -4.23
N GLY A 46 -6.74 2.68 -5.11
CA GLY A 46 -6.03 2.66 -6.38
C GLY A 46 -4.52 2.78 -6.19
N LEU A 47 -3.76 2.35 -7.20
CA LEU A 47 -2.29 2.44 -7.21
C LEU A 47 -1.76 3.89 -7.14
N ALA A 48 -2.56 4.85 -7.60
CA ALA A 48 -2.28 6.28 -7.52
C ALA A 48 -2.73 6.90 -6.19
N GLY A 49 -3.30 6.12 -5.26
CA GLY A 49 -3.70 6.60 -3.94
C GLY A 49 -2.52 7.21 -3.21
N ALA A 50 -2.72 8.42 -2.69
CA ALA A 50 -1.72 9.09 -1.85
C ALA A 50 -1.64 8.36 -0.51
N LEU A 51 -0.41 8.14 -0.04
CA LEU A 51 -0.16 7.60 1.29
C LEU A 51 0.32 8.71 2.21
N SER A 52 -0.11 8.63 3.46
CA SER A 52 0.31 9.52 4.54
C SER A 52 1.05 8.73 5.60
N GLU A 53 1.72 9.43 6.51
CA GLU A 53 2.34 8.80 7.65
C GLU A 53 1.30 8.06 8.51
N GLY A 54 1.62 6.83 8.91
CA GLY A 54 0.75 5.96 9.68
C GLY A 54 -0.27 5.19 8.85
N THR A 55 -0.44 5.48 7.56
CA THR A 55 -1.43 4.81 6.71
C THR A 55 -1.21 3.30 6.68
N LYS A 56 -2.30 2.55 6.86
CA LYS A 56 -2.31 1.09 6.81
C LYS A 56 -3.07 0.64 5.59
N ILE A 57 -2.45 -0.26 4.83
CA ILE A 57 -3.05 -0.88 3.65
C ILE A 57 -2.89 -2.40 3.70
N TRP A 58 -3.82 -3.10 3.09
CA TRP A 58 -3.85 -4.55 3.01
C TRP A 58 -4.02 -5.00 1.56
N VAL A 59 -3.24 -5.97 1.15
CA VAL A 59 -3.39 -6.64 -0.14
C VAL A 59 -4.17 -7.92 0.09
N ARG A 60 -5.35 -8.04 -0.54
CA ARG A 60 -6.27 -9.18 -0.37
C ARG A 60 -6.68 -9.71 -1.73
#